data_AF-A0ABD2QMA3-F1
#
_entry.id   AF-A0ABD2QMA3-F1
#
_cell.length_a   1.000
_cell.length_b   1.000
_cell.length_c   1.000
_cell.angle_alpha   90.00
_cell.angle_beta   90.00
_cell.angle_gamma   90.00
#
_symmetry.space_group_name_H-M   'P 1'
#
loop_
_entity.id
_entity.type
_entity.pdbx_description
1 polymer ?
#
loop_
_entity_poly.entity_id
_entity_poly.type
_entity_poly.pdbx_seq_one_letter_code
_entity_poly.pdbx_strand_id
1 'polypeptide(L)'
;MNFQTFRQEVLARVPGLEVLDRIEVSADELRGAKIDYLKRYLEEWHNKGGTYDESEDKILKSPSLDFLNEHPQYENYAKLLGLPSLVKKTSEALRAGMIRLDFHLFELAGGEPKHSIKGKTVTKSMSISQLKSLTRRLFKIGPRAPIELVGLSAKAPKMPLSISSDIDEIDFLGLENDDCIQVHLQCG
;
A
#
# COMPACT_ATOMS: atom_id res chain seq x y z
N MET A 1 -29.01 3.87 5.69
CA MET A 1 -28.42 2.79 4.88
C MET A 1 -27.34 3.40 3.98
N ASN A 2 -26.14 2.82 3.96
CA ASN A 2 -25.03 3.35 3.18
C ASN A 2 -25.12 2.79 1.73
N PHE A 3 -25.40 3.65 0.75
CA PHE A 3 -25.61 3.26 -0.66
C PHE A 3 -24.41 2.50 -1.25
N GLN A 4 -23.20 2.83 -0.81
CA GLN A 4 -21.97 2.15 -1.24
C GLN A 4 -21.97 0.67 -0.83
N THR A 5 -22.46 0.35 0.36
CA THR A 5 -22.52 -1.02 0.88
C THR A 5 -23.56 -1.86 0.12
N PHE A 6 -24.68 -1.26 -0.31
CA PHE A 6 -25.68 -1.97 -1.10
C PHE A 6 -25.16 -2.27 -2.51
N ARG A 7 -24.50 -1.30 -3.16
CA ARG A 7 -23.87 -1.49 -4.46
C ARG A 7 -22.87 -2.66 -4.43
N GLN A 8 -21.95 -2.65 -3.46
CA GLN A 8 -20.97 -3.73 -3.29
C GLN A 8 -21.62 -5.09 -3.06
N GLU A 9 -22.71 -5.15 -2.28
CA GLU A 9 -23.47 -6.38 -2.04
C GLU A 9 -24.07 -6.96 -3.34
N VAL A 10 -24.67 -6.10 -4.17
CA VAL A 10 -25.22 -6.50 -5.48
C VAL A 10 -24.12 -6.97 -6.41
N LEU A 11 -23.00 -6.24 -6.49
CA LEU A 11 -21.84 -6.60 -7.31
C LEU A 11 -21.23 -7.93 -6.90
N ALA A 12 -21.20 -8.24 -5.61
CA ALA A 12 -20.71 -9.52 -5.13
C ALA A 12 -21.71 -10.65 -5.46
N ARG A 13 -23.02 -10.44 -5.36
CA ARG A 13 -24.00 -11.52 -5.59
C ARG A 13 -24.26 -11.81 -7.06
N VAL A 14 -24.11 -10.84 -7.95
CA VAL A 14 -24.41 -10.96 -9.38
C VAL A 14 -23.09 -11.00 -10.19
N PRO A 15 -22.60 -12.18 -10.57
CA PRO A 15 -21.37 -12.28 -11.37
C PRO A 15 -21.59 -11.71 -12.78
N GLY A 16 -20.59 -10.99 -13.29
CA GLY A 16 -20.62 -10.44 -14.65
C GLY A 16 -21.43 -9.15 -14.82
N LEU A 17 -21.76 -8.46 -13.72
CA LEU A 17 -22.42 -7.15 -13.81
C LEU A 17 -21.44 -6.07 -14.31
N GLU A 18 -21.67 -5.56 -15.51
CA GLU A 18 -20.83 -4.53 -16.14
C GLU A 18 -21.31 -3.11 -15.86
N VAL A 19 -22.62 -2.93 -15.64
CA VAL A 19 -23.24 -1.63 -15.39
C VAL A 19 -24.30 -1.78 -14.29
N LEU A 20 -24.24 -0.91 -13.28
CA LEU A 20 -25.23 -0.82 -12.21
C LEU A 20 -25.59 0.65 -11.99
N ASP A 21 -26.88 0.98 -12.00
CA ASP A 21 -27.40 2.35 -11.91
C ASP A 21 -26.79 3.33 -12.92
N ARG A 22 -26.58 2.86 -14.17
CA ARG A 22 -25.96 3.62 -15.27
C ARG A 22 -24.48 3.99 -15.02
N ILE A 23 -23.85 3.37 -14.03
CA ILE A 23 -22.44 3.53 -13.72
C ILE A 23 -21.73 2.22 -14.06
N GLU A 24 -20.72 2.32 -14.93
CA GLU A 24 -19.84 1.21 -15.27
C GLU A 24 -19.13 0.70 -14.02
N VAL A 25 -19.04 -0.63 -13.91
CA VAL A 25 -18.37 -1.31 -12.81
C VAL A 25 -16.93 -1.55 -13.22
N SER A 26 -15.97 -0.99 -12.49
CA SER A 26 -14.56 -1.27 -12.77
C SER A 26 -14.16 -2.67 -12.28
N ALA A 27 -13.16 -3.26 -12.92
CA ALA A 27 -12.63 -4.56 -12.50
C ALA A 27 -12.12 -4.53 -11.04
N ASP A 28 -11.55 -3.40 -10.61
CA ASP A 28 -11.07 -3.20 -9.23
C ASP A 28 -12.23 -3.07 -8.24
N GLU A 29 -13.31 -2.36 -8.61
CA GLU A 29 -14.52 -2.26 -7.79
C GLU A 29 -15.15 -3.63 -7.58
N LEU A 30 -15.31 -4.40 -8.66
CA LEU A 30 -15.87 -5.75 -8.61
C LEU A 30 -14.98 -6.70 -7.79
N ARG A 31 -13.66 -6.62 -7.95
CA ARG A 31 -12.71 -7.40 -7.15
C ARG A 31 -12.81 -7.04 -5.67
N GLY A 32 -12.86 -5.75 -5.34
CA GLY A 32 -13.03 -5.26 -3.97
C GLY A 32 -14.33 -5.75 -3.34
N ALA A 33 -15.45 -5.64 -4.08
CA ALA A 33 -16.76 -6.11 -3.63
C ALA A 33 -16.76 -7.62 -3.29
N LYS A 34 -16.14 -8.46 -4.13
CA LYS A 34 -16.00 -9.92 -3.88
C LYS A 34 -15.17 -10.21 -2.64
N ILE A 35 -14.07 -9.49 -2.44
CA ILE A 35 -13.19 -9.64 -1.29
C ILE A 35 -13.93 -9.25 0.01
N ASP A 36 -14.65 -8.13 0.00
CA ASP A 36 -15.37 -7.66 1.18
C ASP A 36 -16.57 -8.55 1.50
N TYR A 37 -17.23 -9.11 0.50
CA TYR A 37 -18.26 -10.13 0.65
C TYR A 37 -17.73 -11.40 1.32
N LEU A 38 -16.57 -11.92 0.88
CA LEU A 38 -15.94 -13.07 1.51
C LEU A 38 -15.59 -12.80 2.99
N LYS A 39 -15.02 -11.63 3.32
CA LYS A 39 -14.72 -11.29 4.72
C LYS A 39 -15.96 -11.18 5.58
N ARG A 40 -17.01 -10.53 5.06
CA ARG A 40 -18.23 -10.25 5.81
C ARG A 40 -18.94 -11.52 6.25
N TYR A 41 -18.96 -12.54 5.40
CA TYR A 41 -19.70 -13.78 5.65
C TYR A 41 -18.79 -14.94 6.09
N LEU A 42 -17.51 -14.68 6.40
CA LEU A 42 -16.56 -15.69 6.83
C LEU A 42 -16.94 -16.35 8.15
N GLU A 43 -17.32 -15.55 9.15
CA GLU A 43 -17.73 -16.07 10.46
C GLU A 43 -19.00 -16.92 10.34
N GLU A 44 -19.96 -16.46 9.54
CA GLU A 44 -21.20 -17.19 9.29
C GLU A 44 -20.94 -18.51 8.55
N TRP A 45 -20.06 -18.49 7.54
CA TRP A 45 -19.61 -19.67 6.81
C TRP A 45 -18.99 -20.71 7.75
N HIS A 46 -18.12 -20.29 8.67
CA HIS A 46 -17.53 -21.17 9.68
C HIS A 46 -18.56 -21.73 10.65
N ASN A 47 -19.47 -20.89 11.15
CA ASN A 47 -20.55 -21.31 12.06
C ASN A 47 -21.50 -22.33 11.43
N LYS A 48 -21.65 -22.29 10.11
CA LYS A 48 -22.45 -23.24 9.32
C LYS A 48 -21.66 -24.48 8.90
N GLY A 49 -20.47 -24.71 9.46
CA GLY A 49 -19.67 -25.92 9.26
C GLY A 49 -18.63 -25.83 8.14
N GLY A 50 -18.46 -24.66 7.54
CA GLY A 50 -17.39 -24.39 6.59
C GLY A 50 -16.02 -24.53 7.25
N THR A 51 -15.17 -25.39 6.70
CA THR A 51 -13.80 -25.58 7.21
C THR A 51 -12.81 -25.34 6.08
N TYR A 52 -11.80 -24.54 6.36
CA TYR A 52 -10.78 -24.15 5.40
C TYR A 52 -9.39 -24.46 5.99
N ASP A 53 -8.50 -25.01 5.17
CA ASP A 53 -7.11 -25.25 5.53
C ASP A 53 -6.22 -24.09 5.04
N GLU A 54 -5.65 -23.36 5.99
CA GLU A 54 -4.70 -22.28 5.70
C GLU A 54 -3.39 -22.76 5.11
N SER A 55 -2.98 -24.00 5.39
CA SER A 55 -1.70 -24.55 4.94
C SER A 55 -1.74 -25.08 3.50
N GLU A 56 -2.88 -25.60 3.06
CA GLU A 56 -3.07 -26.17 1.73
C GLU A 56 -3.87 -25.26 0.78
N ASP A 57 -4.28 -24.06 1.24
CA ASP A 57 -5.14 -23.12 0.51
C ASP A 57 -6.40 -23.79 -0.07
N LYS A 58 -7.07 -24.59 0.76
CA LYS A 58 -8.12 -25.49 0.31
C LYS A 58 -9.31 -25.53 1.26
N ILE A 59 -10.51 -25.51 0.68
CA ILE A 59 -11.75 -25.78 1.39
C ILE A 59 -11.78 -27.28 1.76
N LEU A 60 -11.74 -27.58 3.05
CA LEU A 60 -11.80 -28.95 3.58
C LEU A 60 -13.24 -29.44 3.69
N LYS A 61 -14.17 -28.55 4.07
CA LYS A 61 -15.60 -28.86 4.20
C LYS A 61 -16.44 -27.70 3.71
N SER A 62 -17.41 -28.01 2.86
CA SER A 62 -18.46 -27.07 2.47
C SER A 62 -19.40 -26.75 3.64
N PRO A 63 -19.92 -25.52 3.71
CA PRO A 63 -20.85 -25.09 4.75
C PRO A 63 -22.23 -25.76 4.56
N SER A 64 -23.15 -25.54 5.49
CA SER A 64 -24.52 -26.04 5.38
C SER A 64 -25.23 -25.55 4.12
N LEU A 65 -26.19 -26.33 3.64
CA LEU A 65 -26.95 -26.03 2.43
C LEU A 65 -27.71 -24.68 2.53
N ASP A 66 -28.16 -24.31 3.73
CA ASP A 66 -28.83 -23.03 3.98
C ASP A 66 -27.91 -21.85 3.63
N PHE A 67 -26.64 -21.91 4.01
CA PHE A 67 -25.66 -20.87 3.71
C PHE A 67 -25.41 -20.78 2.19
N LEU A 68 -25.33 -21.92 1.50
CA LEU A 68 -25.14 -21.94 0.05
C LEU A 68 -26.35 -21.38 -0.70
N ASN A 69 -27.57 -21.57 -0.17
CA ASN A 69 -28.78 -20.98 -0.75
C ASN A 69 -28.80 -19.46 -0.58
N GLU A 70 -28.35 -18.94 0.56
CA GLU A 70 -28.29 -17.51 0.83
C GLU A 70 -27.09 -16.83 0.15
N HIS A 71 -26.00 -17.57 -0.03
CA HIS A 71 -24.71 -17.10 -0.55
C HIS A 71 -24.15 -18.01 -1.67
N PRO A 72 -24.85 -18.15 -2.80
CA PRO A 72 -24.52 -19.13 -3.86
C PRO A 72 -23.15 -18.90 -4.51
N GLN A 73 -22.66 -17.67 -4.52
CA GLN A 73 -21.36 -17.32 -5.12
C GLN A 73 -20.18 -17.43 -4.15
N TYR A 74 -20.42 -17.69 -2.87
CA TYR A 74 -19.38 -17.65 -1.85
C TYR A 74 -18.29 -18.71 -2.10
N GLU A 75 -18.68 -19.96 -2.39
CA GLU A 75 -17.71 -21.01 -2.74
C GLU A 75 -16.95 -20.71 -4.03
N ASN A 76 -17.60 -20.11 -5.02
CA ASN A 76 -16.96 -19.79 -6.30
C ASN A 76 -15.87 -18.74 -6.09
N TYR A 77 -16.16 -17.71 -5.30
CA TYR A 77 -15.17 -16.69 -4.95
C TYR A 77 -14.08 -17.23 -4.05
N ALA A 78 -14.42 -18.10 -3.10
CA ALA A 78 -13.46 -18.78 -2.27
C ALA A 78 -12.47 -19.65 -3.08
N LYS A 79 -12.98 -20.39 -4.08
CA LYS A 79 -12.16 -21.21 -4.99
C LYS A 79 -11.31 -20.35 -5.93
N LEU A 80 -11.83 -19.20 -6.38
CA LEU A 80 -11.13 -18.31 -7.31
C LEU A 80 -10.08 -17.42 -6.63
N LEU A 81 -10.33 -16.97 -5.39
CA LEU A 81 -9.51 -15.99 -4.68
C LEU A 81 -8.75 -16.56 -3.48
N GLY A 82 -9.04 -17.80 -3.06
CA GLY A 82 -8.55 -18.39 -1.81
C GLY A 82 -9.34 -17.93 -0.58
N LEU A 83 -9.29 -18.71 0.52
CA LEU A 83 -10.04 -18.48 1.76
C LEU A 83 -9.21 -18.39 3.08
N PRO A 84 -7.95 -17.88 3.20
CA PRO A 84 -7.27 -17.87 4.52
C PRO A 84 -7.39 -16.54 5.30
N SER A 85 -7.14 -15.40 4.66
CA SER A 85 -7.08 -14.09 5.31
C SER A 85 -6.89 -13.04 4.21
N LEU A 86 -7.98 -12.54 3.63
CA LEU A 86 -8.00 -11.76 2.38
C LEU A 86 -7.35 -10.34 2.45
N VAL A 87 -6.44 -10.05 3.39
CA VAL A 87 -5.73 -8.73 3.50
C VAL A 87 -4.28 -8.80 4.01
N LYS A 88 -3.75 -9.94 4.48
CA LYS A 88 -2.39 -9.88 5.08
C LYS A 88 -1.30 -9.57 4.05
N LYS A 89 -1.40 -10.09 2.83
CA LYS A 89 -0.37 -9.86 1.78
C LYS A 89 -0.31 -8.44 1.25
N THR A 90 -1.40 -7.67 1.22
CA THR A 90 -1.29 -6.26 0.80
C THR A 90 -0.62 -5.43 1.87
N SER A 91 -0.96 -5.60 3.14
CA SER A 91 -0.33 -4.81 4.21
C SER A 91 1.11 -5.23 4.52
N GLU A 92 1.45 -6.51 4.38
CA GLU A 92 2.80 -7.04 4.61
C GLU A 92 3.72 -6.78 3.41
N ALA A 93 3.24 -6.90 2.16
CA ALA A 93 4.02 -6.48 0.99
C ALA A 93 4.20 -4.95 0.95
N LEU A 94 3.17 -4.17 1.31
CA LEU A 94 3.31 -2.72 1.48
C LEU A 94 4.28 -2.35 2.61
N ARG A 95 4.26 -3.07 3.74
CA ARG A 95 5.21 -2.86 4.85
C ARG A 95 6.63 -3.32 4.52
N ALA A 96 6.79 -4.42 3.80
CA ALA A 96 8.09 -4.95 3.37
C ALA A 96 8.81 -3.99 2.43
N GLY A 97 8.05 -3.20 1.65
CA GLY A 97 8.57 -2.14 0.81
C GLY A 97 8.73 -0.78 1.50
N MET A 98 8.60 -0.66 2.83
CA MET A 98 8.75 0.62 3.53
C MET A 98 10.04 0.70 4.34
N ILE A 99 10.67 1.86 4.32
CA ILE A 99 11.83 2.21 5.14
C ILE A 99 11.57 3.49 5.94
N ARG A 100 12.15 3.58 7.13
CA ARG A 100 12.18 4.80 7.93
C ARG A 100 13.44 5.59 7.61
N LEU A 101 13.27 6.85 7.22
CA LEU A 101 14.39 7.75 6.93
C LEU A 101 14.30 9.00 7.79
N ASP A 102 15.47 9.53 8.13
CA ASP A 102 15.63 10.86 8.70
C ASP A 102 15.87 11.88 7.58
N PHE A 103 15.30 13.07 7.71
CA PHE A 103 15.43 14.16 6.75
C PHE A 103 16.05 15.38 7.43
N HIS A 104 17.12 15.91 6.85
CA HIS A 104 17.84 17.06 7.36
C HIS A 104 17.94 18.15 6.30
N LEU A 105 17.42 19.35 6.59
CA LEU A 105 17.51 20.50 5.72
C LEU A 105 18.76 21.31 6.04
N PHE A 106 19.58 21.57 5.02
CA PHE A 106 20.76 22.42 5.07
C PHE A 106 20.56 23.64 4.16
N GLU A 107 20.87 24.82 4.70
CA GLU A 107 20.87 26.08 3.95
C GLU A 107 22.24 26.38 3.34
N LEU A 108 23.31 25.85 3.94
CA LEU A 108 24.68 25.96 3.48
C LEU A 108 25.35 24.57 3.56
N ALA A 109 26.10 24.20 2.53
CA ALA A 109 26.84 22.94 2.48
C ALA A 109 27.87 22.87 3.63
N GLY A 110 27.82 21.80 4.43
CA GLY A 110 28.74 21.56 5.55
C GLY A 110 28.42 22.27 6.87
N GLY A 111 27.27 22.96 6.96
CA GLY A 111 26.76 23.52 8.22
C GLY A 111 25.93 22.54 9.05
N GLU A 112 25.41 22.99 10.19
CA GLU A 112 24.42 22.25 10.98
C GLU A 112 23.04 22.23 10.28
N PRO A 113 22.22 21.17 10.46
CA PRO A 113 20.88 21.13 9.91
C PRO A 113 20.00 22.26 10.47
N LYS A 114 19.42 23.08 9.59
CA LYS A 114 18.46 24.13 9.96
C LYS A 114 17.16 23.53 10.51
N HIS A 115 16.70 22.43 9.92
CA HIS A 115 15.53 21.69 10.35
C HIS A 115 15.74 20.20 10.17
N SER A 116 15.23 19.39 11.10
CA SER A 116 15.33 17.94 11.07
C SER A 116 13.98 17.28 11.32
N ILE A 117 13.65 16.28 10.52
CA ILE A 117 12.44 15.46 10.67
C ILE A 117 12.89 14.01 10.74
N LYS A 118 12.62 13.35 11.87
CA LYS A 118 13.08 11.99 12.13
C LYS A 118 11.98 10.94 11.96
N GLY A 119 12.39 9.72 11.60
CA GLY A 119 11.52 8.55 11.57
C GLY A 119 10.41 8.62 10.53
N LYS A 120 10.63 9.30 9.41
CA LYS A 120 9.63 9.44 8.35
C LYS A 120 9.60 8.15 7.52
N THR A 121 8.48 7.44 7.55
CA THR A 121 8.27 6.26 6.71
C THR A 121 8.01 6.64 5.25
N VAL A 122 8.74 6.03 4.33
CA VAL A 122 8.58 6.13 2.89
C VAL A 122 8.63 4.75 2.24
N THR A 123 8.08 4.62 1.03
CA THR A 123 8.15 3.37 0.24
C THR A 123 9.42 3.35 -0.60
N LYS A 124 10.09 2.21 -0.68
CA LYS A 124 11.28 1.96 -1.51
C LYS A 124 11.00 2.13 -3.01
N SER A 125 9.76 1.86 -3.43
CA SER A 125 9.29 2.09 -4.81
C SER A 125 8.92 3.53 -5.12
N MET A 126 9.06 4.45 -4.15
CA MET A 126 8.86 5.87 -4.42
C MET A 126 9.96 6.35 -5.37
N SER A 127 9.60 7.09 -6.41
CA SER A 127 10.58 7.71 -7.30
C SER A 127 11.27 8.90 -6.63
N ILE A 128 12.48 9.25 -7.08
CA ILE A 128 13.19 10.43 -6.58
C ILE A 128 12.39 11.72 -6.77
N SER A 129 11.63 11.84 -7.87
CA SER A 129 10.73 13.00 -8.08
C SER A 129 9.62 13.09 -7.02
N GLN A 130 9.02 11.95 -6.63
CA GLN A 130 8.04 11.89 -5.53
C GLN A 130 8.70 12.21 -4.19
N LEU A 131 9.94 11.73 -3.96
CA LEU A 131 10.73 12.04 -2.78
C LEU A 131 11.04 13.54 -2.68
N LYS A 132 11.45 14.20 -3.78
CA LYS A 132 11.63 15.66 -3.86
C LYS A 132 10.33 16.42 -3.56
N SER A 133 9.19 15.93 -4.03
CA SER A 133 7.87 16.52 -3.71
C SER A 133 7.55 16.38 -2.21
N LEU A 134 7.85 15.23 -1.62
CA LEU A 134 7.69 14.98 -0.19
C LEU A 134 8.57 15.91 0.65
N THR A 135 9.87 16.04 0.33
CA THR A 135 10.78 16.91 1.08
C THR A 135 10.35 18.37 1.03
N ARG A 136 9.88 18.85 -0.13
CA ARG A 136 9.32 20.20 -0.26
C ARG A 136 8.15 20.43 0.70
N ARG A 137 7.22 19.47 0.76
CA ARG A 137 6.07 19.53 1.68
C ARG A 137 6.50 19.48 3.14
N LEU A 138 7.47 18.61 3.48
CA LEU A 138 7.97 18.44 4.84
C LEU A 138 8.62 19.73 5.38
N PHE A 139 9.43 20.40 4.56
CA PHE A 139 10.16 21.60 4.95
C PHE A 139 9.51 22.91 4.50
N LYS A 140 8.30 22.86 3.94
CA LYS A 140 7.58 24.03 3.39
C LYS A 140 8.42 24.83 2.37
N ILE A 141 9.21 24.12 1.55
CA ILE A 141 10.05 24.72 0.51
C ILE A 141 9.18 25.08 -0.69
N GLY A 142 9.43 26.24 -1.30
CA GLY A 142 8.71 26.68 -2.49
C GLY A 142 8.79 25.67 -3.66
N PRO A 143 7.76 25.58 -4.52
CA PRO A 143 7.67 24.55 -5.56
C PRO A 143 8.78 24.63 -6.62
N ARG A 144 9.39 25.81 -6.80
CA ARG A 144 10.46 26.06 -7.79
C ARG A 144 11.85 26.26 -7.17
N ALA A 145 11.98 26.20 -5.85
CA ALA A 145 13.30 26.35 -5.24
C ALA A 145 14.19 25.16 -5.66
N PRO A 146 15.41 25.39 -6.16
CA PRO A 146 16.31 24.30 -6.50
C PRO A 146 16.73 23.59 -5.20
N ILE A 147 16.56 22.27 -5.18
CA ILE A 147 16.97 21.41 -4.08
C ILE A 147 17.84 20.29 -4.63
N GLU A 148 18.87 19.95 -3.87
CA GLU A 148 19.69 18.78 -4.08
C GLU A 148 19.47 17.80 -2.93
N LEU A 149 19.32 16.52 -3.26
CA LEU A 149 19.16 15.45 -2.28
C LEU A 149 20.44 14.62 -2.23
N VAL A 150 20.92 14.35 -1.02
CA VAL A 150 22.07 13.48 -0.77
C VAL A 150 21.68 12.40 0.23
N GLY A 151 21.83 11.14 -0.17
CA GLY A 151 21.60 9.99 0.70
C GLY A 151 22.82 9.70 1.56
N LEU A 152 22.61 9.40 2.82
CA LEU A 152 23.64 8.98 3.77
C LEU A 152 23.21 7.68 4.44
N SER A 153 24.02 6.64 4.26
CA SER A 153 23.83 5.40 5.01
C SER A 153 24.27 5.60 6.47
N ALA A 154 23.44 5.17 7.41
CA ALA A 154 23.78 5.12 8.84
C ALA A 154 25.01 4.26 9.12
N LYS A 155 25.24 3.21 8.30
CA LYS A 155 26.41 2.33 8.40
C LYS A 155 27.68 2.95 7.81
N ALA A 156 27.54 3.88 6.86
CA ALA A 156 28.65 4.50 6.15
C ALA A 156 28.44 6.01 5.89
N PRO A 157 28.33 6.83 6.96
CA PRO A 157 27.98 8.26 6.83
C PRO A 157 29.04 9.11 6.13
N LYS A 158 30.25 8.56 5.92
CA LYS A 158 31.36 9.25 5.23
C LYS A 158 31.33 9.09 3.71
N MET A 159 30.42 8.29 3.16
CA MET A 159 30.27 8.06 1.73
C MET A 159 28.89 8.53 1.25
N PRO A 160 28.73 9.82 0.90
CA PRO A 160 27.47 10.34 0.42
C PRO A 160 27.08 9.76 -0.94
N LEU A 161 25.82 9.36 -1.04
CA LEU A 161 25.19 8.89 -2.27
C LEU A 161 24.53 10.10 -2.94
N SER A 162 25.09 10.55 -4.07
CA SER A 162 24.48 11.61 -4.86
C SER A 162 23.24 11.08 -5.58
N ILE A 163 22.13 11.80 -5.42
CA ILE A 163 20.85 11.43 -6.03
C ILE A 163 20.63 12.31 -7.25
N SER A 164 21.05 11.84 -8.43
CA SER A 164 21.03 12.63 -9.68
C SER A 164 19.88 12.30 -10.63
N SER A 165 19.34 11.07 -10.60
CA SER A 165 18.23 10.63 -11.46
C SER A 165 16.88 10.85 -10.77
N ASP A 166 15.97 11.56 -11.45
CA ASP A 166 14.59 11.79 -10.97
C ASP A 166 13.63 10.62 -11.25
N ILE A 167 14.07 9.70 -12.09
CA ILE A 167 13.30 8.53 -12.56
C ILE A 167 13.53 7.34 -11.63
N ASP A 168 14.71 7.25 -11.03
CA ASP A 168 15.07 6.11 -10.19
C ASP A 168 14.17 6.02 -8.95
N GLU A 169 14.01 4.79 -8.47
CA GLU A 169 13.34 4.52 -7.20
C GLU A 169 14.33 4.59 -6.04
N ILE A 170 13.83 4.84 -4.83
CA ILE A 170 14.64 4.85 -3.60
C ILE A 170 15.42 3.54 -3.42
N ASP A 171 14.86 2.40 -3.86
CA ASP A 171 15.51 1.09 -3.72
C ASP A 171 16.87 1.01 -4.45
N PHE A 172 17.04 1.75 -5.56
CA PHE A 172 18.33 1.81 -6.29
C PHE A 172 19.43 2.56 -5.53
N LEU A 173 19.06 3.40 -4.57
CA LEU A 173 20.02 4.12 -3.73
C LEU A 173 20.62 3.22 -2.63
N GLY A 174 20.04 2.03 -2.39
CA GLY A 174 20.48 1.15 -1.31
C GLY A 174 20.22 1.71 0.09
N LEU A 175 19.26 2.64 0.23
CA LEU A 175 18.90 3.20 1.53
C LEU A 175 18.13 2.17 2.36
N GLU A 176 18.50 2.06 3.64
CA GLU A 176 17.91 1.18 4.63
C GLU A 176 17.17 1.97 5.73
N ASN A 177 16.65 1.25 6.72
CA ASN A 177 16.05 1.88 7.88
C ASN A 177 17.10 2.69 8.66
N ASP A 178 16.65 3.86 9.13
CA ASP A 178 17.42 4.80 9.96
C ASP A 178 18.57 5.49 9.20
N ASP A 179 18.62 5.32 7.87
CA ASP A 179 19.42 6.14 6.96
C ASP A 179 18.85 7.56 6.84
N CYS A 180 19.67 8.47 6.32
CA CYS A 180 19.37 9.89 6.26
C CYS A 180 19.35 10.42 4.82
N ILE A 181 18.43 11.34 4.55
CA ILE A 181 18.44 12.21 3.38
C ILE A 181 18.74 13.64 3.81
N GLN A 182 19.82 14.18 3.27
CA GLN A 182 20.13 15.60 3.36
C GLN A 182 19.47 16.34 2.20
N VAL A 183 18.81 17.46 2.52
CA VAL A 183 18.19 18.36 1.55
C VAL A 183 18.99 19.64 1.56
N HIS A 184 19.68 19.94 0.47
CA HIS A 184 20.48 21.16 0.32
C HIS A 184 19.73 22.14 -0.57
N LEU A 185 19.49 23.36 -0.04
CA LEU A 185 18.97 24.46 -0.86
C LEU A 185 20.11 25.00 -1.71
N GLN A 186 19.93 25.03 -3.04
CA GLN A 186 20.87 25.75 -3.88
C GLN A 186 20.45 27.23 -3.93
N CYS A 187 21.27 28.10 -3.34
CA CYS A 187 21.09 29.53 -3.57
C CYS A 187 21.56 29.84 -5.00
N GLY A 188 20.63 30.28 -5.84
CA GLY A 188 20.93 30.90 -7.14
C GLY A 188 21.37 32.35 -6.95
#